data_AF-A0A357YM25-F1
#
_entry.id   AF-A0A357YM25-F1
#
_cell.length_a   1.000
_cell.length_b   1.000
_cell.length_c   1.000
_cell.angle_alpha   90.00
_cell.angle_beta   90.00
_cell.angle_gamma   90.00
#
_symmetry.space_group_name_H-M   'P 1'
#
loop_
_entity.id
_entity.type
_entity.pdbx_description
1 polymer ?
#
loop_
_entity_poly.entity_id
_entity_poly.type
_entity_poly.pdbx_seq_one_letter_code
_entity_poly.pdbx_strand_id
1 'polypeptide(L)'
;MKKTSKLYISIFALLTIIFNYSCEDNRADELTSIDYERLFSPIDISALVINKVDARIDWAPNEEAESYTLEVFANDNLTFTGTPVRVIEGVTESQIPYTISELDGETRYSVRIKAVTSGKTDSKWTGVTFMTAQEDISLPLGPDDIRPTSVTLRWIPGRVINQIKLEPGGIIHAVTAEEVAAGAANIEGLTGSTKYTATLLNGTKVRATITFETLLDLGGAIEVTPEDDFKAMLAAAADGDAFALHPGKYGDGSKVTVNKSIEIRGVFPNDKPIISGYISLDDGASLLLKDIILDGSEQAAAGVDNHAIVFGTASVTYGHLTVDGSIIRNINKGLFYLNVASLVETITFNDNIIHDVKSSGSDFMDSRAGAFNNLNFTNNTVYNSVPERDFLRYDDKSGNFPTATSIINIDHNTLYGVSANTSSRRLLYVRFVGNEITFTNNLVSEMNGIFTNQANTDPNPTFGGNNFFNSPNLFSESGSSSKFFDDSATKLDPGFVNPGNGDFTVTNIVLKAKETGDPRWLK
;
A
#
# COMPACT_ATOMS: atom_id res chain seq x y z
N MET A 1 102.63 -39.98 -56.33
CA MET A 1 103.18 -41.36 -56.22
C MET A 1 104.53 -41.34 -55.54
N LYS A 2 104.64 -41.86 -54.30
CA LYS A 2 105.77 -42.66 -53.80
C LYS A 2 105.38 -43.28 -52.44
N LYS A 3 105.54 -44.61 -52.36
CA LYS A 3 105.29 -45.48 -51.20
C LYS A 3 106.34 -45.27 -50.10
N THR A 4 105.94 -45.46 -48.85
CA THR A 4 106.68 -45.98 -47.67
C THR A 4 105.73 -45.78 -46.46
N SER A 5 105.64 -46.60 -45.41
CA SER A 5 106.32 -47.82 -44.99
C SER A 5 105.36 -48.58 -44.05
N LYS A 6 105.37 -49.91 -44.12
CA LYS A 6 104.78 -50.80 -43.09
C LYS A 6 105.70 -50.79 -41.86
N LEU A 7 105.10 -51.13 -40.71
CA LEU A 7 105.73 -51.56 -39.45
C LEU A 7 105.75 -50.50 -38.34
N TYR A 8 104.62 -50.29 -37.66
CA TYR A 8 104.63 -49.96 -36.23
C TYR A 8 103.35 -50.47 -35.55
N ILE A 9 103.60 -51.34 -34.55
CA ILE A 9 102.81 -51.49 -33.33
C ILE A 9 101.70 -52.55 -33.38
N SER A 10 102.19 -53.79 -33.42
CA SER A 10 101.58 -55.01 -32.89
C SER A 10 101.37 -54.96 -31.34
N ILE A 11 100.84 -53.86 -30.80
CA ILE A 11 100.54 -53.68 -29.35
C ILE A 11 99.11 -53.12 -29.21
N PHE A 12 98.13 -53.81 -29.78
CA PHE A 12 96.72 -53.55 -29.46
C PHE A 12 95.86 -54.83 -29.42
N ALA A 13 96.48 -56.01 -29.59
CA ALA A 13 95.79 -57.30 -29.64
C ALA A 13 96.14 -58.22 -28.45
N LEU A 14 96.69 -57.66 -27.36
CA LEU A 14 97.07 -58.41 -26.16
C LEU A 14 96.73 -57.67 -24.86
N LEU A 15 95.51 -57.12 -24.79
CA LEU A 15 94.85 -56.75 -23.54
C LEU A 15 93.37 -57.16 -23.61
N THR A 16 93.18 -58.43 -23.93
CA THR A 16 91.99 -59.17 -23.55
C THR A 16 92.08 -59.48 -22.05
N ILE A 17 90.97 -59.20 -21.36
CA ILE A 17 90.54 -59.78 -20.07
C ILE A 17 90.97 -58.95 -18.84
N ILE A 18 89.98 -58.74 -17.96
CA ILE A 18 89.98 -58.01 -16.68
C ILE A 18 89.63 -56.53 -16.81
N PHE A 19 88.33 -56.22 -16.98
CA PHE A 19 87.57 -55.24 -16.19
C PHE A 19 86.07 -55.39 -16.51
N ASN A 20 85.47 -56.52 -16.11
CA ASN A 20 84.02 -56.67 -15.96
C ASN A 20 83.72 -56.85 -14.47
N TYR A 21 84.00 -55.82 -13.67
CA TYR A 21 83.45 -55.63 -12.32
C TYR A 21 83.58 -54.14 -11.99
N SER A 22 82.60 -53.36 -12.45
CA SER A 22 82.28 -52.04 -11.93
C SER A 22 80.79 -52.09 -11.62
N CYS A 23 80.44 -51.80 -10.37
CA CYS A 23 79.16 -51.96 -9.69
C CYS A 23 77.92 -51.97 -10.59
N GLU A 24 77.05 -52.96 -10.37
CA GLU A 24 75.62 -52.83 -10.65
C GLU A 24 75.15 -51.49 -10.08
N ASP A 25 74.70 -50.62 -10.97
CA ASP A 25 74.07 -49.37 -10.62
C ASP A 25 72.67 -49.72 -10.10
N ASN A 26 72.61 -50.09 -8.82
CA ASN A 26 71.38 -50.22 -8.05
C ASN A 26 70.74 -48.83 -7.87
N ARG A 27 70.30 -48.22 -8.97
CA ARG A 27 69.30 -47.17 -8.90
C ARG A 27 67.99 -47.87 -8.59
N ALA A 28 67.38 -47.52 -7.46
CA ALA A 28 66.02 -47.95 -7.16
C ALA A 28 65.15 -47.67 -8.40
N ASP A 29 64.42 -48.68 -8.86
CA ASP A 29 63.46 -48.52 -9.95
C ASP A 29 62.57 -47.30 -9.65
N GLU A 30 62.43 -46.42 -10.65
CA GLU A 30 61.60 -45.24 -10.53
C GLU A 30 60.16 -45.69 -10.26
N LEU A 31 59.57 -45.24 -9.14
CA LEU A 31 58.17 -45.50 -8.79
C LEU A 31 57.26 -44.84 -9.84
N THR A 32 56.94 -45.58 -10.90
CA THR A 32 56.08 -45.12 -12.01
C THR A 32 54.59 -45.19 -11.68
N SER A 33 54.22 -45.91 -10.61
CA SER A 33 52.87 -45.93 -10.06
C SER A 33 52.90 -46.25 -8.57
N ILE A 34 52.01 -45.59 -7.82
CA ILE A 34 51.73 -45.91 -6.41
C ILE A 34 50.26 -46.31 -6.37
N ASP A 35 49.99 -47.58 -6.07
CA ASP A 35 48.62 -48.07 -5.88
C ASP A 35 48.22 -47.85 -4.42
N TYR A 36 47.25 -46.95 -4.22
CA TYR A 36 46.72 -46.68 -2.89
C TYR A 36 45.59 -47.65 -2.57
N GLU A 37 45.66 -48.28 -1.39
CA GLU A 37 44.62 -49.18 -0.85
C GLU A 37 43.27 -48.46 -0.63
N ARG A 38 43.28 -47.11 -0.60
CA ARG A 38 42.12 -46.25 -0.34
C ARG A 38 41.98 -45.15 -1.38
N LEU A 39 40.75 -44.85 -1.76
CA LEU A 39 40.41 -43.68 -2.57
C LEU A 39 40.74 -42.35 -1.86
N PHE A 40 41.15 -41.35 -2.65
CA PHE A 40 41.23 -39.96 -2.19
C PHE A 40 39.85 -39.39 -1.89
N SER A 41 39.76 -38.62 -0.80
CA SER A 41 38.51 -37.95 -0.41
C SER A 41 38.11 -36.91 -1.44
N PRO A 42 36.79 -36.67 -1.65
CA PRO A 42 36.33 -35.55 -2.44
C PRO A 42 36.93 -34.23 -1.94
N ILE A 43 37.38 -33.39 -2.88
CA ILE A 43 37.94 -32.06 -2.61
C ILE A 43 37.06 -30.98 -3.26
N ASP A 44 37.31 -29.72 -2.91
CA ASP A 44 36.58 -28.55 -3.42
C ASP A 44 35.06 -28.66 -3.22
N ILE A 45 34.65 -29.26 -2.10
CA ILE A 45 33.24 -29.39 -1.73
C ILE A 45 32.63 -28.01 -1.45
N SER A 46 31.53 -27.70 -2.12
CA SER A 46 30.76 -26.48 -1.90
C SER A 46 29.26 -26.76 -1.89
N ALA A 47 28.50 -25.85 -1.28
CA ALA A 47 27.05 -25.92 -1.23
C ALA A 47 26.46 -24.56 -1.61
N LEU A 48 25.51 -24.57 -2.55
CA LEU A 48 24.73 -23.41 -2.95
C LEU A 48 23.25 -23.69 -2.68
N VAL A 49 22.63 -22.85 -1.85
CA VAL A 49 21.18 -22.92 -1.64
C VAL A 49 20.46 -22.34 -2.85
N ILE A 50 19.58 -23.14 -3.45
CA ILE A 50 18.71 -22.77 -4.56
C ILE A 50 17.25 -22.98 -4.16
N ASN A 51 16.31 -22.29 -4.81
CA ASN A 51 14.87 -22.41 -4.54
C ASN A 51 14.50 -22.27 -3.04
N LYS A 52 15.26 -21.48 -2.27
CA LYS A 52 15.16 -21.28 -0.81
C LYS A 52 15.51 -22.52 0.03
N VAL A 53 15.08 -23.72 -0.37
CA VAL A 53 15.15 -24.96 0.44
C VAL A 53 15.83 -26.13 -0.25
N ASP A 54 16.41 -25.94 -1.43
CA ASP A 54 17.20 -26.96 -2.09
C ASP A 54 18.69 -26.62 -1.96
N ALA A 55 19.56 -27.63 -1.97
CA ALA A 55 21.01 -27.44 -1.90
C ALA A 55 21.70 -28.13 -3.06
N ARG A 56 22.36 -27.34 -3.91
CA ARG A 56 23.26 -27.81 -4.96
C ARG A 56 24.64 -28.03 -4.36
N ILE A 57 25.05 -29.28 -4.25
CA ILE A 57 26.33 -29.71 -3.70
C ILE A 57 27.28 -30.03 -4.86
N ASP A 58 28.44 -29.38 -4.86
CA ASP A 58 29.45 -29.52 -5.91
C ASP A 58 30.77 -30.00 -5.30
N TRP A 59 31.54 -30.80 -6.04
CA TRP A 59 32.86 -31.29 -5.64
C TRP A 59 33.67 -31.75 -6.85
N ALA A 60 35.01 -31.81 -6.72
CA ALA A 60 35.85 -32.31 -7.80
C ALA A 60 35.72 -33.84 -7.96
N PRO A 61 35.51 -34.36 -9.18
CA PRO A 61 35.41 -35.80 -9.40
C PRO A 61 36.76 -36.50 -9.17
N ASN A 62 36.69 -37.78 -8.81
CA ASN A 62 37.81 -38.67 -8.59
C ASN A 62 37.74 -39.75 -9.66
N GLU A 63 38.72 -39.79 -10.58
CA GLU A 63 38.74 -40.71 -11.73
C GLU A 63 38.72 -42.20 -11.32
N GLU A 64 39.13 -42.54 -10.10
CA GLU A 64 39.10 -43.90 -9.56
C GLU A 64 37.77 -44.26 -8.86
N ALA A 65 36.87 -43.30 -8.65
CA ALA A 65 35.59 -43.50 -7.98
C ALA A 65 34.49 -43.93 -8.96
N GLU A 66 33.80 -45.02 -8.65
CA GLU A 66 32.60 -45.44 -9.39
C GLU A 66 31.36 -44.63 -8.98
N SER A 67 31.29 -44.21 -7.71
CA SER A 67 30.19 -43.40 -7.19
C SER A 67 30.53 -42.67 -5.90
N TYR A 68 29.58 -41.88 -5.40
CA TYR A 68 29.67 -41.17 -4.12
C TYR A 68 28.50 -41.52 -3.21
N THR A 69 28.75 -41.52 -1.91
CA THR A 69 27.72 -41.55 -0.86
C THR A 69 27.70 -40.22 -0.14
N LEU A 70 26.51 -39.62 -0.02
CA LEU A 70 26.26 -38.40 0.73
C LEU A 70 25.38 -38.71 1.95
N GLU A 71 25.72 -38.11 3.09
CA GLU A 71 24.86 -38.10 4.27
C GLU A 71 24.54 -36.67 4.68
N VAL A 72 23.26 -36.40 4.93
CA VAL A 72 22.73 -35.08 5.26
C VAL A 72 22.28 -35.07 6.71
N PHE A 73 22.76 -34.11 7.51
CA PHE A 73 22.43 -33.93 8.91
C PHE A 73 21.74 -32.58 9.10
N ALA A 74 20.53 -32.58 9.66
CA ALA A 74 19.79 -31.37 10.01
C ALA A 74 20.19 -30.86 11.39
N ASN A 75 20.16 -29.54 11.59
CA ASN A 75 20.57 -28.86 12.82
C ASN A 75 22.02 -29.18 13.23
N ASP A 76 22.87 -29.45 12.25
CA ASP A 76 24.29 -29.79 12.46
C ASP A 76 25.21 -28.71 11.90
N ASN A 77 26.39 -28.58 12.49
CA ASN A 77 27.45 -27.67 12.06
C ASN A 77 28.78 -28.42 11.98
N LEU A 78 28.86 -29.35 11.03
CA LEU A 78 29.99 -30.22 10.72
C LEU A 78 30.40 -31.16 11.86
N THR A 79 29.47 -31.51 12.76
CA THR A 79 29.75 -32.48 13.83
C THR A 79 29.45 -33.91 13.38
N PHE A 80 28.49 -34.09 12.45
CA PHE A 80 28.05 -35.37 11.92
C PHE A 80 27.69 -36.39 13.02
N THR A 81 27.12 -35.89 14.11
CA THR A 81 26.66 -36.69 15.25
C THR A 81 25.18 -37.06 15.08
N GLY A 82 24.77 -38.23 15.55
CA GLY A 82 23.39 -38.73 15.42
C GLY A 82 23.09 -39.43 14.10
N THR A 83 21.82 -39.47 13.72
CA THR A 83 21.33 -40.14 12.50
C THR A 83 21.17 -39.13 11.36
N PRO A 84 21.71 -39.38 10.16
CA PRO A 84 21.47 -38.51 9.02
C PRO A 84 19.97 -38.48 8.67
N VAL A 85 19.46 -37.29 8.35
CA VAL A 85 18.09 -37.13 7.85
C VAL A 85 17.92 -37.69 6.44
N ARG A 86 19.02 -37.83 5.69
CA ARG A 86 19.06 -38.50 4.38
C ARG A 86 20.39 -39.18 4.13
N VAL A 87 20.34 -40.33 3.49
CA VAL A 87 21.50 -41.05 2.94
C VAL A 87 21.25 -41.23 1.45
N ILE A 88 22.18 -40.75 0.63
CA ILE A 88 22.11 -40.77 -0.84
C ILE A 88 23.30 -41.57 -1.33
N GLU A 89 23.06 -42.71 -1.95
CA GLU A 89 24.08 -43.62 -2.44
C GLU A 89 24.10 -43.65 -3.97
N GLY A 90 25.24 -44.03 -4.54
CA GLY A 90 25.36 -44.29 -5.98
C GLY A 90 25.36 -43.03 -6.85
N VAL A 91 25.69 -41.86 -6.31
CA VAL A 91 25.80 -40.64 -7.13
C VAL A 91 26.99 -40.77 -8.07
N THR A 92 26.76 -40.69 -9.38
CA THR A 92 27.81 -40.82 -10.40
C THR A 92 28.41 -39.47 -10.76
N GLU A 93 29.60 -39.46 -11.38
CA GLU A 93 30.28 -38.24 -11.84
C GLU A 93 29.38 -37.34 -12.71
N SER A 94 28.58 -37.93 -13.61
CA SER A 94 27.66 -37.19 -14.48
C SER A 94 26.52 -36.47 -13.73
N GLN A 95 26.33 -36.75 -12.45
CA GLN A 95 25.33 -36.12 -11.59
C GLN A 95 25.91 -35.02 -10.71
N ILE A 96 27.21 -34.71 -10.85
CA ILE A 96 27.88 -33.61 -10.17
C ILE A 96 27.70 -32.32 -10.98
N PRO A 97 27.23 -31.22 -10.37
CA PRO A 97 26.80 -31.08 -8.98
C PRO A 97 25.43 -31.71 -8.70
N TYR A 98 25.29 -32.32 -7.51
CA TYR A 98 24.09 -33.02 -7.08
C TYR A 98 23.14 -32.07 -6.33
N THR A 99 21.85 -32.10 -6.66
CA THR A 99 20.83 -31.27 -5.98
C THR A 99 20.07 -32.09 -4.94
N ILE A 100 20.12 -31.66 -3.68
CA ILE A 100 19.33 -32.19 -2.57
C ILE A 100 18.11 -31.27 -2.41
N SER A 101 16.94 -31.74 -2.85
CA SER A 101 15.71 -30.93 -2.83
C SER A 101 14.84 -31.14 -1.59
N GLU A 102 13.92 -30.21 -1.31
CA GLU A 102 12.91 -30.33 -0.25
C GLU A 102 13.50 -30.46 1.16
N LEU A 103 14.56 -29.68 1.47
CA LEU A 103 15.04 -29.58 2.83
C LEU A 103 14.09 -28.69 3.65
N ASP A 104 14.09 -28.84 4.97
CA ASP A 104 13.35 -27.91 5.80
C ASP A 104 13.93 -26.49 5.69
N GLY A 105 13.06 -25.48 5.61
CA GLY A 105 13.45 -24.07 5.64
C GLY A 105 14.04 -23.63 6.98
N GLU A 106 14.77 -22.53 6.95
CA GLU A 106 15.46 -21.92 8.12
C GLU A 106 16.27 -22.92 8.95
N THR A 107 16.82 -23.95 8.30
CA THR A 107 17.49 -25.06 8.98
C THR A 107 18.95 -25.11 8.53
N ARG A 108 19.87 -25.22 9.49
CA ARG A 108 21.28 -25.45 9.20
C ARG A 108 21.49 -26.93 8.89
N TYR A 109 22.17 -27.21 7.79
CA TYR A 109 22.53 -28.56 7.37
C TYR A 109 24.03 -28.74 7.31
N SER A 110 24.46 -29.96 7.54
CA SER A 110 25.81 -30.42 7.20
C SER A 110 25.71 -31.66 6.32
N VAL A 111 26.46 -31.67 5.23
CA VAL A 111 26.54 -32.78 4.29
C VAL A 111 27.95 -33.32 4.29
N ARG A 112 28.11 -34.64 4.42
CA ARG A 112 29.40 -35.30 4.22
C ARG A 112 29.34 -36.23 3.02
N ILE A 113 30.45 -36.33 2.29
CA ILE A 113 30.60 -37.10 1.05
C ILE A 113 31.81 -38.02 1.17
N LYS A 114 31.68 -39.27 0.71
CA LYS A 114 32.80 -40.18 0.46
C LYS A 114 32.72 -40.74 -0.96
N ALA A 115 33.88 -41.03 -1.55
CA ALA A 115 34.01 -41.74 -2.81
C ALA A 115 34.03 -43.26 -2.58
N VAL A 116 33.40 -44.00 -3.49
CA VAL A 116 33.18 -45.45 -3.42
C VAL A 116 33.59 -46.08 -4.76
N THR A 117 34.29 -47.20 -4.71
CA THR A 117 34.68 -47.99 -5.89
C THR A 117 34.81 -49.47 -5.53
N SER A 118 34.66 -50.36 -6.51
CA SER A 118 34.90 -51.79 -6.29
C SER A 118 36.40 -52.10 -6.18
N GLY A 119 36.77 -52.98 -5.24
CA GLY A 119 38.16 -53.46 -5.11
C GLY A 119 39.15 -52.56 -4.36
N LYS A 120 38.75 -51.36 -3.91
CA LYS A 120 39.53 -50.50 -2.99
C LYS A 120 38.71 -50.11 -1.77
N THR A 121 39.38 -49.62 -0.74
CA THR A 121 38.69 -49.04 0.43
C THR A 121 38.12 -47.66 0.08
N ASP A 122 36.87 -47.40 0.46
CA ASP A 122 36.22 -46.08 0.35
C ASP A 122 37.09 -44.94 0.90
N SER A 123 36.91 -43.73 0.35
CA SER A 123 37.61 -42.56 0.84
C SER A 123 37.25 -42.20 2.28
N LYS A 124 38.02 -41.29 2.89
CA LYS A 124 37.52 -40.60 4.09
C LYS A 124 36.39 -39.64 3.70
N TRP A 125 35.58 -39.27 4.68
CA TRP A 125 34.52 -38.28 4.52
C TRP A 125 35.10 -36.86 4.44
N THR A 126 34.57 -36.05 3.53
CA THR A 126 34.73 -34.59 3.50
C THR A 126 33.35 -33.96 3.65
N GLY A 127 33.23 -32.79 4.28
CA GLY A 127 31.91 -32.20 4.51
C GLY A 127 31.82 -30.69 4.31
N VAL A 128 30.59 -30.23 4.12
CA VAL A 128 30.20 -28.83 3.91
C VAL A 128 28.94 -28.53 4.73
N THR A 129 28.77 -27.27 5.14
CA THR A 129 27.57 -26.80 5.83
C THR A 129 26.94 -25.62 5.10
N PHE A 130 25.63 -25.50 5.19
CA PHE A 130 24.84 -24.41 4.63
C PHE A 130 23.56 -24.21 5.45
N MET A 131 22.84 -23.12 5.18
CA MET A 131 21.57 -22.81 5.86
C MET A 131 20.51 -22.49 4.82
N THR A 132 19.39 -23.19 4.86
CA THR A 132 18.24 -22.92 3.99
C THR A 132 17.58 -21.60 4.36
N ALA A 133 16.95 -20.94 3.39
CA ALA A 133 16.10 -19.78 3.63
C ALA A 133 14.71 -20.21 4.13
N GLN A 134 13.85 -19.23 4.42
CA GLN A 134 12.43 -19.49 4.72
C GLN A 134 11.75 -20.17 3.53
N GLU A 135 11.05 -21.28 3.78
CA GLU A 135 10.28 -21.97 2.74
C GLU A 135 9.10 -21.12 2.28
N ASP A 136 8.70 -21.32 1.02
CA ASP A 136 7.53 -20.67 0.46
C ASP A 136 6.83 -21.60 -0.53
N ILE A 137 5.77 -22.26 -0.04
CA ILE A 137 4.93 -23.16 -0.83
C ILE A 137 3.72 -22.45 -1.46
N SER A 138 3.59 -21.13 -1.30
CA SER A 138 2.42 -20.39 -1.77
C SER A 138 2.29 -20.40 -3.29
N LEU A 139 1.05 -20.39 -3.77
CA LEU A 139 0.73 -20.13 -5.17
C LEU A 139 0.13 -18.72 -5.30
N PRO A 140 0.27 -18.08 -6.47
CA PRO A 140 -0.31 -16.76 -6.71
C PRO A 140 -1.83 -16.74 -6.43
N LEU A 141 -2.30 -15.64 -5.83
CA LEU A 141 -3.74 -15.39 -5.69
C LEU A 141 -4.33 -15.00 -7.04
N GLY A 142 -5.44 -15.63 -7.41
CA GLY A 142 -6.27 -15.24 -8.54
C GLY A 142 -7.19 -14.06 -8.22
N PRO A 143 -7.78 -13.42 -9.25
CA PRO A 143 -8.68 -12.29 -9.06
C PRO A 143 -9.93 -12.63 -8.24
N ASP A 144 -10.44 -13.86 -8.35
CA ASP A 144 -11.63 -14.32 -7.63
C ASP A 144 -11.33 -14.91 -6.24
N ASP A 145 -10.03 -15.01 -5.88
CA ASP A 145 -9.61 -15.59 -4.61
C ASP A 145 -9.76 -14.60 -3.45
N ILE A 146 -9.83 -13.30 -3.71
CA ILE A 146 -9.98 -12.28 -2.66
C ILE A 146 -11.41 -11.72 -2.71
N ARG A 147 -12.10 -11.78 -1.59
CA ARG A 147 -13.46 -11.25 -1.42
C ARG A 147 -13.49 -10.23 -0.29
N PRO A 148 -14.61 -9.50 -0.09
CA PRO A 148 -14.67 -8.54 0.99
C PRO A 148 -14.52 -9.16 2.38
N THR A 149 -15.05 -10.36 2.58
CA THR A 149 -15.08 -11.03 3.88
C THR A 149 -14.45 -12.42 3.85
N SER A 150 -13.78 -12.80 2.75
CA SER A 150 -13.09 -14.07 2.64
C SER A 150 -11.89 -14.04 1.71
N VAL A 151 -11.03 -15.05 1.83
CA VAL A 151 -9.93 -15.30 0.89
C VAL A 151 -9.80 -16.81 0.62
N THR A 152 -9.48 -17.18 -0.62
CA THR A 152 -9.01 -18.52 -0.96
C THR A 152 -7.50 -18.53 -1.10
N LEU A 153 -6.80 -19.06 -0.10
CA LEU A 153 -5.35 -19.23 -0.15
C LEU A 153 -5.00 -20.53 -0.86
N ARG A 154 -3.91 -20.51 -1.64
CA ARG A 154 -3.46 -21.65 -2.43
C ARG A 154 -1.98 -21.94 -2.17
N TRP A 155 -1.63 -23.22 -2.16
CA TRP A 155 -0.27 -23.72 -2.01
C TRP A 155 -0.08 -24.99 -2.85
N ILE A 156 1.16 -25.45 -2.98
CA ILE A 156 1.47 -26.67 -3.72
C ILE A 156 0.67 -27.86 -3.15
N PRO A 157 -0.19 -28.52 -3.94
CA PRO A 157 -1.04 -29.63 -3.48
C PRO A 157 -0.23 -30.77 -2.83
N GLY A 158 -0.78 -31.36 -1.77
CA GLY A 158 -0.16 -32.44 -1.01
C GLY A 158 0.90 -32.00 0.01
N ARG A 159 1.30 -30.71 0.05
CA ARG A 159 2.21 -30.21 1.08
C ARG A 159 1.48 -30.04 2.41
N VAL A 160 2.01 -30.72 3.42
CA VAL A 160 1.41 -30.76 4.77
C VAL A 160 1.53 -29.38 5.44
N ILE A 161 0.37 -28.80 5.71
CA ILE A 161 0.18 -27.69 6.64
C ILE A 161 -0.92 -28.11 7.61
N ASN A 162 -0.86 -27.64 8.86
CA ASN A 162 -1.88 -27.94 9.87
C ASN A 162 -2.63 -26.70 10.35
N GLN A 163 -2.10 -25.51 10.10
CA GLN A 163 -2.71 -24.27 10.56
C GLN A 163 -2.40 -23.11 9.60
N ILE A 164 -3.37 -22.22 9.44
CA ILE A 164 -3.20 -20.89 8.83
C ILE A 164 -3.58 -19.86 9.88
N LYS A 165 -2.71 -18.87 10.09
CA LYS A 165 -2.99 -17.71 10.94
C LYS A 165 -3.09 -16.46 10.10
N LEU A 166 -4.09 -15.62 10.36
CA LEU A 166 -4.24 -14.33 9.68
C LEU A 166 -4.24 -13.19 10.69
N GLU A 167 -3.46 -12.15 10.37
CA GLU A 167 -3.41 -10.89 11.10
C GLU A 167 -3.70 -9.72 10.14
N PRO A 168 -4.46 -8.69 10.54
CA PRO A 168 -5.06 -8.51 11.87
C PRO A 168 -6.25 -9.45 12.13
N GLY A 169 -6.73 -9.49 13.38
CA GLY A 169 -7.94 -10.23 13.76
C GLY A 169 -7.69 -11.58 14.42
N GLY A 170 -6.44 -12.04 14.50
CA GLY A 170 -6.09 -13.28 15.21
C GLY A 170 -6.84 -14.51 14.70
N ILE A 171 -7.17 -14.55 13.41
CA ILE A 171 -7.98 -15.63 12.82
C ILE A 171 -7.11 -16.87 12.67
N ILE A 172 -7.61 -18.00 13.15
CA ILE A 172 -6.91 -19.29 13.09
C ILE A 172 -7.79 -20.28 12.33
N HIS A 173 -7.30 -20.74 11.18
CA HIS A 173 -7.90 -21.81 10.40
C HIS A 173 -7.13 -23.10 10.60
N ALA A 174 -7.81 -24.17 11.05
CA ALA A 174 -7.23 -25.50 11.14
C ALA A 174 -7.38 -26.20 9.79
N VAL A 175 -6.26 -26.61 9.19
CA VAL A 175 -6.27 -27.16 7.83
C VAL A 175 -6.65 -28.63 7.83
N THR A 176 -7.60 -28.99 6.97
CA THR A 176 -8.14 -30.35 6.80
C THR A 176 -7.30 -31.19 5.84
N ALA A 177 -7.53 -32.51 5.85
CA ALA A 177 -6.83 -33.43 4.94
C ALA A 177 -7.21 -33.16 3.47
N GLU A 178 -8.47 -32.78 3.22
CA GLU A 178 -9.00 -32.44 1.92
C GLU A 178 -8.34 -31.16 1.37
N GLU A 179 -8.18 -30.13 2.20
CA GLU A 179 -7.48 -28.90 1.85
C GLU A 179 -6.00 -29.14 1.56
N VAL A 180 -5.34 -30.01 2.35
CA VAL A 180 -3.95 -30.43 2.07
C VAL A 180 -3.85 -31.12 0.71
N ALA A 181 -4.78 -32.06 0.41
CA ALA A 181 -4.79 -32.77 -0.86
C ALA A 181 -5.05 -31.82 -2.05
N ALA A 182 -5.94 -30.83 -1.88
CA ALA A 182 -6.28 -29.85 -2.90
C ALA A 182 -5.23 -28.74 -3.06
N GLY A 183 -4.46 -28.44 -2.02
CA GLY A 183 -3.56 -27.28 -1.98
C GLY A 183 -4.32 -25.94 -1.88
N ALA A 184 -5.48 -25.91 -1.25
CA ALA A 184 -6.28 -24.69 -1.12
C ALA A 184 -7.20 -24.71 0.11
N ALA A 185 -7.43 -23.54 0.71
CA ALA A 185 -8.40 -23.34 1.79
C ALA A 185 -9.13 -21.99 1.59
N ASN A 186 -10.46 -21.99 1.75
CA ASN A 186 -11.26 -20.77 1.80
C ASN A 186 -11.47 -20.35 3.25
N ILE A 187 -11.10 -19.11 3.57
CA ILE A 187 -11.09 -18.56 4.92
C ILE A 187 -12.06 -17.38 4.93
N GLU A 188 -13.14 -17.52 5.68
CA GLU A 188 -14.21 -16.52 5.80
C GLU A 188 -14.08 -15.73 7.11
N GLY A 189 -14.97 -14.74 7.31
CA GLY A 189 -15.00 -13.92 8.52
C GLY A 189 -13.95 -12.81 8.55
N LEU A 190 -13.43 -12.42 7.39
CA LEU A 190 -12.53 -11.29 7.25
C LEU A 190 -13.32 -9.97 7.28
N THR A 191 -12.64 -8.89 7.62
CA THR A 191 -13.15 -7.51 7.54
C THR A 191 -12.81 -6.94 6.16
N GLY A 192 -13.73 -6.25 5.51
CA GLY A 192 -13.49 -5.59 4.22
C GLY A 192 -12.45 -4.47 4.31
N SER A 193 -11.85 -4.12 3.16
CA SER A 193 -10.80 -3.09 3.03
C SER A 193 -9.70 -3.20 4.09
N THR A 194 -9.28 -4.43 4.39
CA THR A 194 -8.31 -4.72 5.44
C THR A 194 -7.14 -5.49 4.85
N LYS A 195 -5.93 -4.98 5.07
CA LYS A 195 -4.69 -5.67 4.69
C LYS A 195 -4.39 -6.79 5.66
N TYR A 196 -4.35 -8.02 5.17
CA TYR A 196 -4.04 -9.22 5.92
C TYR A 196 -2.66 -9.79 5.59
N THR A 197 -2.04 -10.42 6.59
CA THR A 197 -0.91 -11.33 6.46
C THR A 197 -1.33 -12.70 6.92
N ALA A 198 -1.34 -13.67 6.00
CA ALA A 198 -1.58 -15.08 6.29
C ALA A 198 -0.25 -15.85 6.40
N THR A 199 -0.10 -16.63 7.46
CA THR A 199 1.06 -17.50 7.70
C THR A 199 0.61 -18.96 7.69
N LEU A 200 1.10 -19.74 6.73
CA LEU A 200 0.84 -21.18 6.61
C LEU A 200 1.87 -21.93 7.46
N LEU A 201 1.42 -22.82 8.33
CA LEU A 201 2.23 -23.49 9.34
C LEU A 201 2.13 -25.01 9.25
N ASN A 202 3.25 -25.68 9.53
CA ASN A 202 3.27 -27.09 9.92
C ASN A 202 3.90 -27.18 11.32
N GLY A 203 3.06 -27.10 12.35
CA GLY A 203 3.49 -27.03 13.74
C GLY A 203 4.05 -25.63 14.01
N THR A 204 5.34 -25.54 14.36
CA THR A 204 6.01 -24.25 14.55
C THR A 204 6.73 -23.74 13.30
N LYS A 205 6.83 -24.56 12.24
CA LYS A 205 7.56 -24.18 11.01
C LYS A 205 6.65 -23.41 10.08
N VAL A 206 7.11 -22.23 9.65
CA VAL A 206 6.44 -21.44 8.61
C VAL A 206 6.74 -22.08 7.24
N ARG A 207 5.68 -22.33 6.49
CA ARG A 207 5.72 -22.97 5.16
C ARG A 207 5.51 -21.95 4.04
N ALA A 208 4.77 -20.87 4.30
CA ALA A 208 4.61 -19.72 3.42
C ALA A 208 4.05 -18.51 4.19
N THR A 209 4.26 -17.31 3.65
CA THR A 209 3.61 -16.07 4.11
C THR A 209 3.00 -15.36 2.92
N ILE A 210 1.71 -15.04 3.00
CA ILE A 210 0.93 -14.42 1.91
C ILE A 210 0.34 -13.12 2.45
N THR A 211 0.54 -12.00 1.75
CA THR A 211 -0.10 -10.73 2.08
C THR A 211 -1.13 -10.37 1.03
N PHE A 212 -2.32 -9.95 1.44
CA PHE A 212 -3.40 -9.53 0.56
C PHE A 212 -4.24 -8.44 1.24
N GLU A 213 -5.12 -7.78 0.49
CA GLU A 213 -6.07 -6.81 1.03
C GLU A 213 -7.46 -7.22 0.60
N THR A 214 -8.37 -7.41 1.56
CA THR A 214 -9.76 -7.74 1.25
C THR A 214 -10.43 -6.60 0.50
N LEU A 215 -11.40 -6.95 -0.33
CA LEU A 215 -12.21 -5.96 -1.04
C LEU A 215 -13.08 -5.18 -0.04
N LEU A 216 -13.62 -4.03 -0.46
CA LEU A 216 -14.60 -3.31 0.34
C LEU A 216 -15.85 -4.17 0.55
N ASP A 217 -16.28 -4.34 1.81
CA ASP A 217 -17.55 -5.01 2.09
C ASP A 217 -18.69 -4.03 1.89
N LEU A 218 -19.41 -4.25 0.80
CA LEU A 218 -20.49 -3.39 0.36
C LEU A 218 -21.83 -3.75 1.02
N GLY A 219 -21.89 -4.79 1.86
CA GLY A 219 -23.05 -5.04 2.75
C GLY A 219 -24.40 -5.27 2.06
N GLY A 220 -24.41 -5.63 0.77
CA GLY A 220 -25.62 -5.72 -0.05
C GLY A 220 -25.93 -4.49 -0.92
N ALA A 221 -24.96 -3.57 -1.09
CA ALA A 221 -25.10 -2.45 -2.02
C ALA A 221 -25.35 -2.92 -3.46
N ILE A 222 -26.12 -2.13 -4.18
CA ILE A 222 -26.40 -2.26 -5.60
C ILE A 222 -25.11 -1.93 -6.36
N GLU A 223 -24.54 -2.93 -7.01
CA GLU A 223 -23.37 -2.77 -7.87
C GLU A 223 -23.74 -1.94 -9.12
N VAL A 224 -22.86 -1.00 -9.49
CA VAL A 224 -23.02 -0.13 -10.66
C VAL A 224 -21.71 -0.11 -11.44
N THR A 225 -21.78 -0.36 -12.75
CA THR A 225 -20.65 -0.21 -13.67
C THR A 225 -20.87 0.96 -14.63
N PRO A 226 -19.83 1.48 -15.30
CA PRO A 226 -19.96 2.65 -16.19
C PRO A 226 -20.92 2.46 -17.37
N GLU A 227 -21.24 1.22 -17.72
CA GLU A 227 -22.19 0.86 -18.78
C GLU A 227 -23.65 0.97 -18.33
N ASP A 228 -23.90 0.98 -17.01
CA ASP A 228 -25.25 1.11 -16.45
C ASP A 228 -25.81 2.52 -16.61
N ASP A 229 -27.13 2.62 -16.75
CA ASP A 229 -27.83 3.91 -16.66
C ASP A 229 -27.95 4.33 -15.19
N PHE A 230 -26.87 4.90 -14.66
CA PHE A 230 -26.79 5.34 -13.28
C PHE A 230 -27.92 6.29 -12.88
N LYS A 231 -28.35 7.19 -13.78
CA LYS A 231 -29.45 8.12 -13.48
C LYS A 231 -30.79 7.39 -13.37
N ALA A 232 -31.03 6.40 -14.23
CA ALA A 232 -32.23 5.57 -14.13
C ALA A 232 -32.23 4.72 -12.85
N MET A 233 -31.06 4.20 -12.43
CA MET A 233 -30.93 3.47 -11.17
C MET A 233 -31.24 4.35 -9.95
N LEU A 234 -30.72 5.58 -9.91
CA LEU A 234 -31.07 6.55 -8.86
C LEU A 234 -32.57 6.90 -8.86
N ALA A 235 -33.19 7.01 -10.03
CA ALA A 235 -34.63 7.27 -10.13
C ALA A 235 -35.49 6.08 -9.65
N ALA A 236 -34.97 4.86 -9.70
CA ALA A 236 -35.62 3.64 -9.26
C ALA A 236 -35.30 3.26 -7.80
N ALA A 237 -34.41 4.00 -7.14
CA ALA A 237 -33.95 3.70 -5.79
C ALA A 237 -35.08 3.71 -4.76
N ALA A 238 -34.91 2.92 -3.70
CA ALA A 238 -35.66 2.99 -2.46
C ALA A 238 -34.87 3.75 -1.38
N ASP A 239 -35.56 4.27 -0.37
CA ASP A 239 -34.89 4.80 0.82
C ASP A 239 -34.12 3.66 1.51
N GLY A 240 -32.85 3.92 1.83
CA GLY A 240 -31.92 2.97 2.44
C GLY A 240 -31.01 2.25 1.44
N ASP A 241 -31.21 2.42 0.12
CA ASP A 241 -30.34 1.79 -0.87
C ASP A 241 -28.91 2.36 -0.81
N ALA A 242 -27.94 1.48 -1.02
CA ALA A 242 -26.54 1.85 -1.19
C ALA A 242 -26.08 1.44 -2.59
N PHE A 243 -25.36 2.31 -3.28
CA PHE A 243 -24.80 2.08 -4.60
C PHE A 243 -23.27 1.99 -4.53
N ALA A 244 -22.71 0.94 -5.14
CA ALA A 244 -21.29 0.70 -5.20
C ALA A 244 -20.78 0.85 -6.64
N LEU A 245 -20.10 1.96 -6.90
CA LEU A 245 -19.65 2.34 -8.22
C LEU A 245 -18.24 1.82 -8.48
N HIS A 246 -18.10 1.01 -9.52
CA HIS A 246 -16.80 0.62 -10.06
C HIS A 246 -16.08 1.80 -10.72
N PRO A 247 -14.75 1.76 -10.83
CA PRO A 247 -13.99 2.80 -11.51
C PRO A 247 -14.51 3.08 -12.92
N GLY A 248 -14.59 4.36 -13.26
CA GLY A 248 -15.11 4.84 -14.53
C GLY A 248 -15.94 6.10 -14.37
N LYS A 249 -16.62 6.50 -15.43
CA LYS A 249 -17.34 7.77 -15.49
C LYS A 249 -18.85 7.55 -15.59
N TYR A 250 -19.57 8.25 -14.73
CA TYR A 250 -21.02 8.24 -14.61
C TYR A 250 -21.56 9.64 -14.85
N GLY A 251 -22.68 9.75 -15.56
CA GLY A 251 -23.25 11.05 -15.91
C GLY A 251 -22.58 11.74 -17.11
N ASP A 252 -23.16 12.88 -17.47
CA ASP A 252 -22.95 13.58 -18.75
C ASP A 252 -22.68 15.08 -18.55
N GLY A 253 -22.30 15.47 -17.34
CA GLY A 253 -22.11 16.87 -16.95
C GLY A 253 -23.41 17.57 -16.52
N SER A 254 -24.59 16.97 -16.71
CA SER A 254 -25.86 17.56 -16.29
C SER A 254 -26.28 17.18 -14.87
N LYS A 255 -27.54 17.47 -14.51
CA LYS A 255 -28.10 17.21 -13.18
C LYS A 255 -28.15 15.71 -12.88
N VAL A 256 -27.70 15.32 -11.70
CA VAL A 256 -27.91 14.01 -11.07
C VAL A 256 -28.87 14.23 -9.89
N THR A 257 -30.07 13.64 -9.96
CA THR A 257 -31.11 13.85 -8.95
C THR A 257 -31.06 12.75 -7.91
N VAL A 258 -31.10 13.13 -6.63
CA VAL A 258 -31.20 12.22 -5.48
C VAL A 258 -32.40 12.68 -4.64
N ASN A 259 -33.50 11.93 -4.70
CA ASN A 259 -34.73 12.23 -3.95
C ASN A 259 -35.11 11.09 -2.98
N LYS A 260 -34.19 10.17 -2.75
CA LYS A 260 -34.26 9.07 -1.78
C LYS A 260 -33.06 9.13 -0.88
N SER A 261 -33.24 8.73 0.37
CA SER A 261 -32.15 8.66 1.34
C SER A 261 -31.25 7.48 1.01
N ILE A 262 -30.10 7.73 0.38
CA ILE A 262 -29.24 6.68 -0.20
C ILE A 262 -27.76 6.92 0.11
N GLU A 263 -26.94 5.92 -0.21
CA GLU A 263 -25.49 6.02 -0.21
C GLU A 263 -24.93 5.76 -1.61
N ILE A 264 -23.87 6.45 -1.98
CA ILE A 264 -23.13 6.25 -3.22
C ILE A 264 -21.65 6.19 -2.86
N ARG A 265 -21.00 5.05 -3.13
CA ARG A 265 -19.65 4.76 -2.68
C ARG A 265 -18.79 4.23 -3.84
N GLY A 266 -17.52 4.63 -3.90
CA GLY A 266 -16.55 3.98 -4.79
C GLY A 266 -16.13 2.61 -4.26
N VAL A 267 -16.05 1.62 -5.14
CA VAL A 267 -15.60 0.25 -4.78
C VAL A 267 -14.12 0.24 -4.37
N PHE A 268 -13.29 1.05 -5.04
CA PHE A 268 -11.86 1.14 -4.80
C PHE A 268 -11.45 2.55 -4.39
N PRO A 269 -11.04 2.80 -3.14
CA PRO A 269 -10.66 4.14 -2.68
C PRO A 269 -9.50 4.79 -3.45
N ASN A 270 -8.60 3.97 -4.03
CA ASN A 270 -7.46 4.43 -4.81
C ASN A 270 -7.74 4.62 -6.31
N ASP A 271 -8.90 4.15 -6.79
CA ASP A 271 -9.36 4.31 -8.17
C ASP A 271 -10.83 4.75 -8.16
N LYS A 272 -11.04 6.01 -7.77
CA LYS A 272 -12.36 6.55 -7.45
C LYS A 272 -13.20 6.74 -8.73
N PRO A 273 -14.47 6.30 -8.76
CA PRO A 273 -15.38 6.59 -9.86
C PRO A 273 -15.66 8.10 -9.98
N ILE A 274 -15.89 8.57 -11.20
CA ILE A 274 -16.17 9.97 -11.53
C ILE A 274 -17.66 10.14 -11.77
N ILE A 275 -18.32 10.97 -10.97
CA ILE A 275 -19.66 11.48 -11.25
C ILE A 275 -19.50 12.83 -11.96
N SER A 276 -19.81 12.87 -13.26
CA SER A 276 -19.75 14.06 -14.09
C SER A 276 -21.06 14.86 -14.02
N GLY A 277 -21.02 16.04 -13.41
CA GLY A 277 -22.15 16.95 -13.31
C GLY A 277 -22.29 17.64 -11.96
N TYR A 278 -23.53 17.75 -11.47
CA TYR A 278 -23.84 18.21 -10.12
C TYR A 278 -24.97 17.37 -9.51
N ILE A 279 -24.98 17.30 -8.18
CA ILE A 279 -26.04 16.62 -7.43
C ILE A 279 -27.15 17.62 -7.06
N SER A 280 -28.39 17.27 -7.34
CA SER A 280 -29.58 17.90 -6.77
C SER A 280 -30.15 16.96 -5.72
N LEU A 281 -30.06 17.36 -4.44
CA LEU A 281 -30.70 16.66 -3.34
C LEU A 281 -32.11 17.23 -3.16
N ASP A 282 -33.10 16.38 -3.37
CA ASP A 282 -34.50 16.76 -3.46
C ASP A 282 -35.31 16.03 -2.38
N ASP A 283 -36.52 16.52 -2.12
CA ASP A 283 -37.56 15.88 -1.30
C ASP A 283 -37.17 15.52 0.14
N GLY A 284 -36.18 16.23 0.71
CA GLY A 284 -35.73 15.99 2.09
C GLY A 284 -34.82 14.76 2.25
N ALA A 285 -34.30 14.21 1.14
CA ALA A 285 -33.44 13.04 1.17
C ALA A 285 -32.14 13.25 1.98
N SER A 286 -31.58 12.16 2.50
CA SER A 286 -30.19 12.08 2.96
C SER A 286 -29.28 11.55 1.85
N LEU A 287 -28.00 11.92 1.87
CA LEU A 287 -27.04 11.40 0.92
C LEU A 287 -25.68 11.22 1.58
N LEU A 288 -25.12 10.03 1.44
CA LEU A 288 -23.69 9.78 1.61
C LEU A 288 -23.01 9.66 0.24
N LEU A 289 -21.99 10.48 0.01
CA LEU A 289 -21.02 10.33 -1.07
C LEU A 289 -19.68 9.93 -0.44
N LYS A 290 -19.16 8.76 -0.78
CA LYS A 290 -17.89 8.28 -0.22
C LYS A 290 -16.96 7.77 -1.30
N ASP A 291 -15.68 8.13 -1.22
CA ASP A 291 -14.65 7.61 -2.12
C ASP A 291 -14.96 7.82 -3.62
N ILE A 292 -15.54 8.97 -3.96
CA ILE A 292 -15.87 9.33 -5.35
C ILE A 292 -15.12 10.60 -5.80
N ILE A 293 -15.15 10.86 -7.11
CA ILE A 293 -14.80 12.15 -7.69
C ILE A 293 -16.09 12.81 -8.20
N LEU A 294 -16.44 13.98 -7.68
CA LEU A 294 -17.49 14.83 -8.24
C LEU A 294 -16.84 15.89 -9.13
N ASP A 295 -17.04 15.79 -10.44
CA ASP A 295 -16.36 16.61 -11.44
C ASP A 295 -17.34 17.48 -12.24
N GLY A 296 -17.20 18.79 -12.13
CA GLY A 296 -18.05 19.76 -12.86
C GLY A 296 -17.52 20.21 -14.21
N SER A 297 -16.40 19.67 -14.70
CA SER A 297 -15.73 20.13 -15.93
C SER A 297 -16.64 20.12 -17.16
N GLU A 298 -17.64 19.24 -17.19
CA GLU A 298 -18.58 19.10 -18.31
C GLU A 298 -19.90 19.86 -18.12
N GLN A 299 -20.14 20.51 -16.97
CA GLN A 299 -21.38 21.26 -16.74
C GLN A 299 -21.63 22.32 -17.80
N ALA A 300 -20.60 23.07 -18.18
CA ALA A 300 -20.71 24.11 -19.20
C ALA A 300 -21.11 23.53 -20.57
N ALA A 301 -20.55 22.38 -20.94
CA ALA A 301 -20.90 21.68 -22.18
C ALA A 301 -22.33 21.14 -22.14
N ALA A 302 -22.81 20.74 -20.95
CA ALA A 302 -24.20 20.35 -20.70
C ALA A 302 -25.17 21.54 -20.58
N GLY A 303 -24.71 22.79 -20.75
CA GLY A 303 -25.54 23.99 -20.63
C GLY A 303 -25.97 24.32 -19.19
N VAL A 304 -25.21 23.84 -18.21
CA VAL A 304 -25.45 24.00 -16.76
C VAL A 304 -24.35 24.85 -16.15
N ASP A 305 -24.71 25.67 -15.15
CA ASP A 305 -23.76 26.43 -14.32
C ASP A 305 -24.23 26.45 -12.86
N ASN A 306 -23.86 25.43 -12.09
CA ASN A 306 -24.33 25.23 -10.71
C ASN A 306 -23.19 24.89 -9.74
N HIS A 307 -23.56 24.83 -8.45
CA HIS A 307 -22.70 24.32 -7.38
C HIS A 307 -22.51 22.80 -7.52
N ALA A 308 -21.58 22.22 -6.77
CA ALA A 308 -21.36 20.78 -6.78
C ALA A 308 -22.61 20.03 -6.28
N ILE A 309 -23.23 20.55 -5.21
CA ILE A 309 -24.42 19.99 -4.57
C ILE A 309 -25.45 21.10 -4.34
N VAL A 310 -26.71 20.87 -4.70
CA VAL A 310 -27.82 21.83 -4.54
C VAL A 310 -28.95 21.17 -3.77
N PHE A 311 -29.54 21.89 -2.82
CA PHE A 311 -30.80 21.51 -2.17
C PHE A 311 -31.97 22.09 -2.97
N GLY A 312 -32.76 21.22 -3.61
CA GLY A 312 -33.74 21.61 -4.64
C GLY A 312 -35.18 21.85 -4.17
N THR A 313 -35.58 21.32 -3.02
CA THR A 313 -36.98 21.29 -2.56
C THR A 313 -37.17 22.22 -1.35
N ALA A 314 -38.16 23.11 -1.41
CA ALA A 314 -38.55 23.96 -0.30
C ALA A 314 -39.53 23.24 0.65
N SER A 315 -39.70 23.77 1.86
CA SER A 315 -40.67 23.29 2.87
C SER A 315 -40.47 21.83 3.29
N VAL A 316 -39.23 21.36 3.25
CA VAL A 316 -38.81 20.04 3.74
C VAL A 316 -37.70 20.18 4.78
N THR A 317 -37.49 19.12 5.54
CA THR A 317 -36.28 18.90 6.31
C THR A 317 -35.46 17.84 5.61
N TYR A 318 -34.29 18.21 5.12
CA TYR A 318 -33.29 17.27 4.64
C TYR A 318 -32.63 16.58 5.82
N GLY A 319 -32.39 15.28 5.69
CA GLY A 319 -31.56 14.56 6.66
C GLY A 319 -30.09 14.93 6.54
N HIS A 320 -29.23 13.92 6.46
CA HIS A 320 -27.78 14.13 6.46
C HIS A 320 -27.23 14.18 5.04
N LEU A 321 -26.46 15.23 4.72
CA LEU A 321 -25.51 15.21 3.61
C LEU A 321 -24.12 14.92 4.17
N THR A 322 -23.50 13.84 3.73
CA THR A 322 -22.12 13.48 4.09
C THR A 322 -21.30 13.26 2.83
N VAL A 323 -20.17 13.94 2.73
CA VAL A 323 -19.18 13.74 1.66
C VAL A 323 -17.85 13.40 2.33
N ASP A 324 -17.38 12.17 2.10
CA ASP A 324 -16.27 11.58 2.84
C ASP A 324 -15.21 10.97 1.91
N GLY A 325 -13.93 11.22 2.18
CA GLY A 325 -12.83 10.60 1.43
C GLY A 325 -12.86 10.91 -0.07
N SER A 326 -13.48 12.02 -0.50
CA SER A 326 -13.81 12.27 -1.91
C SER A 326 -13.02 13.44 -2.50
N ILE A 327 -13.04 13.54 -3.83
CA ILE A 327 -12.50 14.68 -4.56
C ILE A 327 -13.66 15.47 -5.17
N ILE A 328 -13.74 16.77 -4.90
CA ILE A 328 -14.68 17.66 -5.59
C ILE A 328 -13.87 18.65 -6.42
N ARG A 329 -14.11 18.70 -7.73
CA ARG A 329 -13.33 19.56 -8.61
C ARG A 329 -14.05 20.17 -9.79
N ASN A 330 -13.41 21.19 -10.36
CA ASN A 330 -13.81 21.86 -11.61
C ASN A 330 -15.24 22.44 -11.56
N ILE A 331 -15.63 22.97 -10.41
CA ILE A 331 -16.97 23.54 -10.21
C ILE A 331 -16.94 25.04 -10.50
N ASN A 332 -17.85 25.53 -11.33
CA ASN A 332 -17.86 26.95 -11.67
C ASN A 332 -18.49 27.83 -10.57
N LYS A 333 -19.55 27.36 -9.90
CA LYS A 333 -20.14 28.03 -8.73
C LYS A 333 -19.42 27.61 -7.44
N GLY A 334 -20.15 27.30 -6.37
CA GLY A 334 -19.58 26.87 -5.09
C GLY A 334 -19.69 25.37 -4.84
N LEU A 335 -19.29 24.94 -3.64
CA LEU A 335 -19.40 23.58 -3.13
C LEU A 335 -20.86 23.16 -2.92
N PHE A 336 -21.65 23.94 -2.15
CA PHE A 336 -23.08 23.67 -1.98
C PHE A 336 -23.95 24.92 -2.05
N TYR A 337 -25.22 24.73 -2.43
CA TYR A 337 -26.22 25.81 -2.49
C TYR A 337 -27.53 25.46 -1.79
N LEU A 338 -27.89 26.24 -0.78
CA LEU A 338 -29.14 26.16 -0.02
C LEU A 338 -29.94 27.47 -0.16
N ASN A 339 -30.66 27.60 -1.26
CA ASN A 339 -31.49 28.77 -1.57
C ASN A 339 -32.98 28.42 -1.76
N VAL A 340 -33.42 27.43 -1.02
CA VAL A 340 -34.82 27.09 -0.81
C VAL A 340 -35.11 27.14 0.69
N ALA A 341 -36.33 27.52 1.08
CA ALA A 341 -36.73 27.58 2.48
C ALA A 341 -36.92 26.17 3.04
N SER A 342 -35.81 25.52 3.40
CA SER A 342 -35.73 24.18 3.98
C SER A 342 -34.71 24.15 5.11
N LEU A 343 -34.85 23.16 5.99
CA LEU A 343 -33.88 22.86 7.04
C LEU A 343 -33.03 21.66 6.60
N VAL A 344 -31.75 21.64 6.93
CA VAL A 344 -30.87 20.47 6.78
C VAL A 344 -30.38 20.04 8.16
N GLU A 345 -30.53 18.76 8.52
CA GLU A 345 -30.10 18.28 9.83
C GLU A 345 -28.58 18.39 9.99
N THR A 346 -27.82 17.84 9.04
CA THR A 346 -26.36 17.92 9.06
C THR A 346 -25.80 18.00 7.66
N ILE A 347 -24.83 18.89 7.46
CA ILE A 347 -23.95 18.92 6.31
C ILE A 347 -22.55 18.56 6.79
N THR A 348 -21.96 17.48 6.27
CA THR A 348 -20.63 17.01 6.63
C THR A 348 -19.76 16.89 5.39
N PHE A 349 -18.59 17.52 5.42
CA PHE A 349 -17.49 17.30 4.50
C PHE A 349 -16.29 16.85 5.33
N ASN A 350 -15.88 15.60 5.16
CA ASN A 350 -14.76 15.01 5.87
C ASN A 350 -13.73 14.37 4.93
N ASP A 351 -12.43 14.52 5.22
CA ASP A 351 -11.36 13.81 4.51
C ASP A 351 -11.37 14.05 2.98
N ASN A 352 -11.77 15.24 2.53
CA ASN A 352 -11.88 15.54 1.10
C ASN A 352 -10.71 16.37 0.57
N ILE A 353 -10.48 16.25 -0.73
CA ILE A 353 -9.67 17.21 -1.50
C ILE A 353 -10.62 18.00 -2.40
N ILE A 354 -10.69 19.31 -2.20
CA ILE A 354 -11.62 20.20 -2.91
C ILE A 354 -10.81 21.26 -3.65
N HIS A 355 -10.91 21.27 -4.98
CA HIS A 355 -10.09 22.16 -5.79
C HIS A 355 -10.76 22.65 -7.06
N ASP A 356 -10.27 23.74 -7.64
CA ASP A 356 -10.85 24.33 -8.85
C ASP A 356 -12.35 24.65 -8.71
N VAL A 357 -12.78 25.06 -7.51
CA VAL A 357 -14.14 25.56 -7.23
C VAL A 357 -14.13 27.09 -7.30
N LYS A 358 -14.47 27.62 -8.47
CA LYS A 358 -14.22 29.03 -8.83
C LYS A 358 -15.06 30.03 -8.04
N SER A 359 -16.27 29.64 -7.61
CA SER A 359 -17.24 30.54 -6.96
C SER A 359 -17.61 31.74 -7.84
N SER A 360 -17.86 31.49 -9.13
CA SER A 360 -18.21 32.52 -10.11
C SER A 360 -19.65 33.02 -9.91
N GLY A 361 -19.79 34.17 -9.26
CA GLY A 361 -21.09 34.78 -8.98
C GLY A 361 -21.77 34.26 -7.71
N SER A 362 -21.22 33.23 -7.05
CA SER A 362 -21.71 32.64 -5.79
C SER A 362 -20.62 32.61 -4.73
N ASP A 363 -20.98 32.28 -3.49
CA ASP A 363 -20.00 31.95 -2.45
C ASP A 363 -19.73 30.43 -2.45
N PHE A 364 -18.70 29.98 -1.72
CA PHE A 364 -18.26 28.58 -1.80
C PHE A 364 -19.26 27.64 -1.12
N MET A 365 -19.54 27.83 0.15
CA MET A 365 -20.67 27.21 0.85
C MET A 365 -21.77 28.27 1.00
N ASP A 366 -22.88 28.17 0.26
CA ASP A 366 -23.80 29.30 0.06
C ASP A 366 -25.23 28.97 0.51
N SER A 367 -25.59 29.36 1.73
CA SER A 367 -26.94 29.27 2.28
C SER A 367 -27.60 30.66 2.32
N ARG A 368 -28.72 30.81 1.60
CA ARG A 368 -29.41 32.10 1.41
C ARG A 368 -30.85 32.13 1.89
N ALA A 369 -31.55 31.02 1.73
CA ALA A 369 -32.97 30.91 2.05
C ALA A 369 -33.29 29.80 3.06
N GLY A 370 -32.43 28.80 3.17
CA GLY A 370 -32.59 27.70 4.11
C GLY A 370 -31.75 27.85 5.37
N ALA A 371 -31.84 26.84 6.22
CA ALA A 371 -31.08 26.71 7.44
C ALA A 371 -30.45 25.32 7.55
N PHE A 372 -29.40 25.18 8.35
CA PHE A 372 -28.89 23.89 8.77
C PHE A 372 -28.68 23.86 10.29
N ASN A 373 -28.89 22.70 10.90
CA ASN A 373 -28.62 22.49 12.33
C ASN A 373 -27.12 22.35 12.59
N ASN A 374 -26.41 21.63 11.71
CA ASN A 374 -24.98 21.37 11.85
C ASN A 374 -24.24 21.47 10.51
N LEU A 375 -23.09 22.13 10.50
CA LEU A 375 -22.09 22.07 9.43
C LEU A 375 -20.77 21.56 10.02
N ASN A 376 -20.32 20.38 9.59
CA ASN A 376 -19.02 19.81 9.93
C ASN A 376 -18.12 19.86 8.70
N PHE A 377 -17.07 20.66 8.75
CA PHE A 377 -16.07 20.74 7.70
C PHE A 377 -14.72 20.36 8.30
N THR A 378 -14.36 19.08 8.20
CA THR A 378 -13.22 18.51 8.93
C THR A 378 -12.23 17.77 8.04
N ASN A 379 -10.93 17.83 8.35
CA ASN A 379 -9.91 17.03 7.64
C ASN A 379 -9.89 17.27 6.11
N ASN A 380 -10.29 18.46 5.65
CA ASN A 380 -10.34 18.76 4.22
C ASN A 380 -9.15 19.60 3.77
N THR A 381 -8.77 19.44 2.52
CA THR A 381 -7.85 20.34 1.82
C THR A 381 -8.60 21.12 0.75
N VAL A 382 -8.56 22.45 0.83
CA VAL A 382 -9.17 23.35 -0.15
C VAL A 382 -8.10 24.20 -0.80
N TYR A 383 -8.00 24.14 -2.13
CA TYR A 383 -7.03 24.96 -2.89
C TYR A 383 -7.55 25.34 -4.27
N ASN A 384 -6.90 26.33 -4.89
CA ASN A 384 -7.32 26.90 -6.19
C ASN A 384 -8.84 27.17 -6.27
N SER A 385 -9.42 27.62 -5.16
CA SER A 385 -10.85 27.73 -4.98
C SER A 385 -11.18 29.03 -4.26
N VAL A 386 -12.34 29.59 -4.56
CA VAL A 386 -12.92 30.77 -3.87
C VAL A 386 -11.95 31.95 -3.68
N PRO A 387 -11.17 32.38 -4.69
CA PRO A 387 -10.17 33.43 -4.49
C PRO A 387 -10.80 34.82 -4.23
N GLU A 388 -12.02 35.08 -4.71
CA GLU A 388 -12.66 36.41 -4.71
C GLU A 388 -13.99 36.47 -3.96
N ARG A 389 -14.32 35.42 -3.20
CA ARG A 389 -15.65 35.23 -2.59
C ARG A 389 -15.54 34.78 -1.14
N ASP A 390 -16.69 34.74 -0.46
CA ASP A 390 -16.77 34.29 0.92
C ASP A 390 -16.69 32.75 0.97
N PHE A 391 -15.96 32.20 1.95
CA PHE A 391 -15.79 30.74 2.08
C PHE A 391 -17.08 30.06 2.57
N LEU A 392 -17.69 30.61 3.62
CA LEU A 392 -19.04 30.26 4.05
C LEU A 392 -19.93 31.50 4.04
N ARG A 393 -21.06 31.41 3.34
CA ARG A 393 -22.19 32.32 3.46
C ARG A 393 -23.38 31.62 4.09
N TYR A 394 -23.93 32.26 5.12
CA TYR A 394 -25.16 31.86 5.77
C TYR A 394 -26.01 33.09 6.10
N ASP A 395 -26.95 33.42 5.22
CA ASP A 395 -27.82 34.58 5.39
C ASP A 395 -28.82 34.41 6.55
N ASP A 396 -29.27 35.55 7.06
CA ASP A 396 -30.26 35.54 8.14
C ASP A 396 -31.65 35.15 7.64
N LYS A 397 -32.02 33.91 7.96
CA LYS A 397 -33.37 33.34 7.82
C LYS A 397 -33.87 32.75 9.13
N SER A 398 -33.24 33.09 10.25
CA SER A 398 -33.54 32.55 11.58
C SER A 398 -35.01 32.70 11.97
N GLY A 399 -35.67 33.79 11.58
CA GLY A 399 -37.11 33.97 11.80
C GLY A 399 -38.01 32.94 11.12
N ASN A 400 -37.54 32.29 10.05
CA ASN A 400 -38.25 31.18 9.38
C ASN A 400 -37.93 29.82 10.02
N PHE A 401 -36.86 29.72 10.81
CA PHE A 401 -36.35 28.48 11.40
C PHE A 401 -36.03 28.68 12.89
N PRO A 402 -37.04 28.99 13.74
CA PRO A 402 -36.82 29.33 15.14
C PRO A 402 -36.25 28.19 15.99
N THR A 403 -36.27 26.96 15.48
CA THR A 403 -35.73 25.77 16.15
C THR A 403 -34.37 25.33 15.62
N ALA A 404 -33.81 26.03 14.62
CA ALA A 404 -32.51 25.66 14.05
C ALA A 404 -31.39 25.98 15.04
N THR A 405 -30.49 25.01 15.26
CA THR A 405 -29.35 25.17 16.19
C THR A 405 -28.18 25.92 15.57
N SER A 406 -27.92 25.76 14.27
CA SER A 406 -26.87 26.46 13.53
C SER A 406 -25.45 26.32 14.13
N ILE A 407 -25.04 25.09 14.44
CA ILE A 407 -23.68 24.76 14.90
C ILE A 407 -22.75 24.61 13.68
N ILE A 408 -21.64 25.34 13.67
CA ILE A 408 -20.64 25.33 12.60
C ILE A 408 -19.31 24.89 13.19
N ASN A 409 -18.82 23.74 12.76
CA ASN A 409 -17.53 23.18 13.15
C ASN A 409 -16.59 23.12 11.94
N ILE A 410 -15.49 23.86 11.99
CA ILE A 410 -14.44 23.86 10.96
C ILE A 410 -13.13 23.49 11.66
N ASP A 411 -12.67 22.26 11.47
CA ASP A 411 -11.59 21.68 12.27
C ASP A 411 -10.60 20.85 11.44
N HIS A 412 -9.31 20.96 11.74
CA HIS A 412 -8.25 20.20 11.03
C HIS A 412 -8.28 20.34 9.50
N ASN A 413 -8.48 21.54 8.95
CA ASN A 413 -8.46 21.74 7.50
C ASN A 413 -7.18 22.45 7.04
N THR A 414 -6.74 22.15 5.83
CA THR A 414 -5.74 22.93 5.08
C THR A 414 -6.46 23.81 4.05
N LEU A 415 -6.49 25.11 4.29
CA LEU A 415 -7.16 26.10 3.44
C LEU A 415 -6.10 26.98 2.76
N TYR A 416 -5.87 26.78 1.46
CA TYR A 416 -4.82 27.46 0.71
C TYR A 416 -5.39 28.37 -0.36
N GLY A 417 -5.14 29.68 -0.24
CA GLY A 417 -5.57 30.67 -1.23
C GLY A 417 -7.09 30.91 -1.24
N VAL A 418 -7.80 30.52 -0.16
CA VAL A 418 -9.22 30.82 -0.02
C VAL A 418 -9.41 32.30 0.33
N SER A 419 -10.38 32.96 -0.30
CA SER A 419 -10.64 34.40 -0.12
C SER A 419 -9.35 35.26 -0.26
N ALA A 420 -8.45 34.88 -1.17
CA ALA A 420 -7.09 35.40 -1.29
C ALA A 420 -6.96 36.78 -1.95
N ASN A 421 -7.88 37.16 -2.85
CA ASN A 421 -7.64 38.32 -3.74
C ASN A 421 -8.07 39.66 -3.13
N THR A 422 -8.82 39.67 -2.04
CA THR A 422 -9.36 40.92 -1.46
C THR A 422 -9.71 40.80 0.01
N SER A 423 -9.49 41.88 0.76
CA SER A 423 -9.90 42.02 2.17
C SER A 423 -11.39 42.27 2.36
N SER A 424 -12.17 42.44 1.28
CA SER A 424 -13.62 42.62 1.34
C SER A 424 -14.42 41.31 1.50
N ARG A 425 -13.72 40.17 1.52
CA ARG A 425 -14.29 38.83 1.65
C ARG A 425 -13.94 38.17 2.97
N ARG A 426 -14.71 37.17 3.34
CA ARG A 426 -14.72 36.55 4.66
C ARG A 426 -14.44 35.05 4.56
N LEU A 427 -13.77 34.51 5.57
CA LEU A 427 -13.95 33.09 5.89
C LEU A 427 -15.43 32.84 6.17
N LEU A 428 -16.03 33.61 7.07
CA LEU A 428 -17.40 33.41 7.54
C LEU A 428 -18.27 34.65 7.34
N TYR A 429 -19.01 34.71 6.23
CA TYR A 429 -20.21 35.55 6.10
C TYR A 429 -21.36 34.82 6.79
N VAL A 430 -21.47 34.92 8.11
CA VAL A 430 -22.55 34.25 8.87
C VAL A 430 -23.42 35.32 9.51
N ARG A 431 -24.71 35.27 9.20
CA ARG A 431 -25.72 36.22 9.70
C ARG A 431 -26.90 35.54 10.38
N PHE A 432 -27.03 34.24 10.25
CA PHE A 432 -28.08 33.46 10.89
C PHE A 432 -28.05 33.65 12.40
N VAL A 433 -29.10 34.20 13.00
CA VAL A 433 -29.12 34.50 14.44
C VAL A 433 -29.04 33.21 15.25
N GLY A 434 -28.20 33.19 16.29
CA GLY A 434 -28.02 32.04 17.17
C GLY A 434 -26.99 31.01 16.69
N ASN A 435 -26.18 31.33 15.69
CA ASN A 435 -25.07 30.45 15.27
C ASN A 435 -24.00 30.31 16.37
N GLU A 436 -23.43 29.12 16.44
CA GLU A 436 -22.27 28.77 17.27
C GLU A 436 -21.13 28.30 16.36
N ILE A 437 -19.93 28.86 16.53
CA ILE A 437 -18.80 28.63 15.63
C ILE A 437 -17.61 28.07 16.40
N THR A 438 -17.12 26.92 15.96
CA THR A 438 -15.82 26.36 16.32
C THR A 438 -14.91 26.39 15.09
N PHE A 439 -13.74 27.03 15.24
CA PHE A 439 -12.71 27.12 14.20
C PHE A 439 -11.37 26.74 14.83
N THR A 440 -10.99 25.46 14.75
CA THR A 440 -9.85 24.90 15.49
C THR A 440 -8.90 24.08 14.62
N ASN A 441 -7.62 24.01 15.00
CA ASN A 441 -6.61 23.17 14.36
C ASN A 441 -6.48 23.36 12.84
N ASN A 442 -6.89 24.51 12.29
CA ASN A 442 -6.85 24.77 10.85
C ASN A 442 -5.52 25.40 10.46
N LEU A 443 -5.05 25.05 9.27
CA LEU A 443 -3.90 25.62 8.60
C LEU A 443 -4.39 26.49 7.45
N VAL A 444 -4.42 27.81 7.65
CA VAL A 444 -4.85 28.79 6.63
C VAL A 444 -3.61 29.50 6.07
N SER A 445 -3.46 29.46 4.75
CA SER A 445 -2.31 30.02 4.04
C SER A 445 -2.73 30.85 2.84
N GLU A 446 -2.00 31.93 2.58
CA GLU A 446 -2.19 32.81 1.41
C GLU A 446 -3.58 33.45 1.32
N MET A 447 -4.13 33.90 2.47
CA MET A 447 -5.45 34.54 2.54
C MET A 447 -5.34 36.06 2.76
N ASN A 448 -6.10 36.85 2.00
CA ASN A 448 -6.21 38.29 2.22
C ASN A 448 -7.56 38.72 2.81
N GLY A 449 -8.58 37.86 2.79
CA GLY A 449 -9.86 38.15 3.42
C GLY A 449 -9.77 38.26 4.95
N ILE A 450 -10.88 38.66 5.56
CA ILE A 450 -11.03 38.76 7.02
C ILE A 450 -11.74 37.53 7.59
N PHE A 451 -11.80 37.36 8.91
CA PHE A 451 -12.59 36.28 9.50
C PHE A 451 -14.09 36.53 9.27
N THR A 452 -14.60 37.66 9.77
CA THR A 452 -15.98 38.10 9.56
C THR A 452 -16.15 39.58 9.90
N ASN A 453 -17.13 40.24 9.32
CA ASN A 453 -17.58 41.57 9.75
C ASN A 453 -19.10 41.64 9.92
N GLN A 454 -19.74 40.48 10.10
CA GLN A 454 -21.19 40.40 10.21
C GLN A 454 -21.67 40.63 11.65
N ALA A 455 -22.81 41.31 11.78
CA ALA A 455 -23.34 41.70 13.09
C ALA A 455 -23.77 40.48 13.92
N ASN A 456 -24.42 39.52 13.28
CA ASN A 456 -25.05 38.35 13.90
C ASN A 456 -24.13 37.12 13.98
N THR A 457 -22.88 37.18 13.50
CA THR A 457 -21.92 36.09 13.75
C THR A 457 -21.82 35.84 15.24
N ASP A 458 -21.66 34.57 15.63
CA ASP A 458 -21.38 34.10 16.98
C ASP A 458 -20.57 35.14 17.75
N PRO A 459 -21.09 35.68 18.88
CA PRO A 459 -20.39 36.67 19.66
C PRO A 459 -19.11 36.13 20.33
N ASN A 460 -18.97 34.81 20.46
CA ASN A 460 -17.82 34.16 21.10
C ASN A 460 -17.34 32.92 20.30
N PRO A 461 -16.82 33.10 19.06
CA PRO A 461 -16.31 31.97 18.30
C PRO A 461 -15.20 31.24 19.07
N THR A 462 -15.22 29.92 19.07
CA THR A 462 -14.19 29.09 19.70
C THR A 462 -13.00 28.93 18.75
N PHE A 463 -11.84 29.41 19.19
CA PHE A 463 -10.56 29.29 18.49
C PHE A 463 -9.57 28.45 19.27
N GLY A 464 -8.64 27.80 18.57
CA GLY A 464 -7.55 27.05 19.20
C GLY A 464 -6.77 26.20 18.20
N GLY A 465 -5.46 26.07 18.40
CA GLY A 465 -4.60 25.19 17.59
C GLY A 465 -4.40 25.62 16.14
N ASN A 466 -4.90 26.79 15.72
CA ASN A 466 -4.80 27.29 14.35
C ASN A 466 -3.40 27.81 13.99
N ASN A 467 -3.10 27.81 12.69
CA ASN A 467 -1.95 28.50 12.11
C ASN A 467 -2.36 29.30 10.87
N PHE A 468 -2.00 30.58 10.86
CA PHE A 468 -2.30 31.53 9.80
C PHE A 468 -1.00 32.05 9.18
N PHE A 469 -0.61 31.45 8.06
CA PHE A 469 0.58 31.85 7.31
C PHE A 469 0.18 32.78 6.17
N ASN A 470 0.90 33.90 5.99
CA ASN A 470 0.56 34.92 4.99
C ASN A 470 -0.93 35.32 4.98
N SER A 471 -1.54 35.35 6.17
CA SER A 471 -2.97 35.61 6.36
C SER A 471 -3.21 36.72 7.41
N PRO A 472 -2.69 37.94 7.18
CA PRO A 472 -2.55 38.96 8.22
C PRO A 472 -3.89 39.46 8.78
N ASN A 473 -4.94 39.48 7.95
CA ASN A 473 -6.24 40.04 8.31
C ASN A 473 -7.06 39.17 9.29
N LEU A 474 -6.52 38.02 9.69
CA LEU A 474 -7.06 37.16 10.75
C LEU A 474 -6.51 37.50 12.15
N PHE A 475 -5.54 38.43 12.24
CA PHE A 475 -4.99 38.96 13.49
C PHE A 475 -5.45 40.40 13.74
N SER A 476 -5.66 40.77 15.00
CA SER A 476 -6.16 42.09 15.39
C SER A 476 -5.18 43.22 15.05
N GLU A 477 -3.87 42.92 15.09
CA GLU A 477 -2.80 43.87 14.72
C GLU A 477 -2.90 44.42 13.29
N SER A 478 -3.62 43.72 12.40
CA SER A 478 -3.85 44.16 11.03
C SER A 478 -4.66 45.46 10.94
N GLY A 479 -5.45 45.77 11.97
CA GLY A 479 -6.42 46.87 11.94
C GLY A 479 -7.51 46.69 10.89
N SER A 480 -7.71 45.45 10.41
CA SER A 480 -8.73 45.15 9.39
C SER A 480 -10.15 45.38 9.92
N SER A 481 -11.13 45.36 9.02
CA SER A 481 -12.55 45.49 9.39
C SER A 481 -13.15 44.23 10.04
N SER A 482 -12.33 43.22 10.34
CA SER A 482 -12.83 42.01 11.01
C SER A 482 -13.37 42.35 12.39
N LYS A 483 -14.48 41.71 12.75
CA LYS A 483 -15.10 41.81 14.09
C LYS A 483 -14.42 40.86 15.07
N PHE A 484 -13.94 39.72 14.58
CA PHE A 484 -13.26 38.70 15.37
C PHE A 484 -11.90 38.35 14.75
N PHE A 485 -10.98 37.97 15.61
CA PHE A 485 -9.60 37.62 15.30
C PHE A 485 -9.20 36.44 16.19
N ASP A 486 -8.27 35.62 15.71
CA ASP A 486 -7.61 34.60 16.54
C ASP A 486 -6.14 34.98 16.73
N ASP A 487 -5.89 35.85 17.71
CA ASP A 487 -4.54 36.28 18.07
C ASP A 487 -3.72 35.18 18.75
N SER A 488 -4.32 34.02 19.06
CA SER A 488 -3.63 32.86 19.61
C SER A 488 -3.03 31.95 18.53
N ALA A 489 -3.46 32.10 17.27
CA ALA A 489 -2.96 31.33 16.14
C ALA A 489 -1.46 31.56 15.91
N THR A 490 -0.74 30.51 15.50
CA THR A 490 0.66 30.67 15.09
C THR A 490 0.78 31.26 13.68
N LYS A 491 1.94 31.83 13.35
CA LYS A 491 2.27 32.40 12.02
C LYS A 491 3.37 31.62 11.30
N LEU A 492 3.49 30.33 11.59
CA LEU A 492 4.58 29.49 11.10
C LEU A 492 4.39 29.18 9.62
N ASP A 493 5.48 29.27 8.86
CA ASP A 493 5.53 28.76 7.48
C ASP A 493 5.34 27.24 7.49
N PRO A 494 4.31 26.69 6.82
CA PRO A 494 4.10 25.24 6.72
C PRO A 494 5.23 24.53 5.96
N GLY A 495 5.92 25.24 5.08
CA GLY A 495 6.91 24.67 4.18
C GLY A 495 6.31 23.61 3.27
N PHE A 496 5.16 23.90 2.66
CA PHE A 496 4.49 22.99 1.73
C PHE A 496 5.43 22.56 0.60
N VAL A 497 5.44 21.27 0.29
CA VAL A 497 6.33 20.70 -0.74
C VAL A 497 5.99 21.23 -2.14
N ASN A 498 4.72 21.17 -2.55
CA ASN A 498 4.31 21.60 -3.89
C ASN A 498 2.81 21.97 -3.95
N PRO A 499 2.40 23.07 -3.29
CA PRO A 499 0.98 23.44 -3.15
C PRO A 499 0.32 23.77 -4.49
N GLY A 500 1.08 24.24 -5.49
CA GLY A 500 0.57 24.53 -6.83
C GLY A 500 0.10 23.28 -7.60
N ASN A 501 0.56 22.10 -7.21
CA ASN A 501 0.12 20.81 -7.78
C ASN A 501 -0.74 19.99 -6.80
N GLY A 502 -1.23 20.62 -5.72
CA GLY A 502 -2.08 19.95 -4.73
C GLY A 502 -1.33 19.10 -3.70
N ASP A 503 0.01 19.19 -3.63
CA ASP A 503 0.80 18.53 -2.57
C ASP A 503 1.07 19.51 -1.43
N PHE A 504 0.29 19.34 -0.36
CA PHE A 504 0.36 20.16 0.84
C PHE A 504 1.17 19.51 1.96
N THR A 505 2.01 18.51 1.66
CA THR A 505 2.90 17.87 2.64
C THR A 505 3.65 18.94 3.45
N VAL A 506 3.47 18.91 4.78
CA VAL A 506 4.01 19.91 5.69
C VAL A 506 5.42 19.49 6.12
N THR A 507 6.39 20.39 5.98
CA THR A 507 7.77 20.15 6.43
C THR A 507 8.07 20.79 7.79
N ASN A 508 7.24 21.72 8.24
CA ASN A 508 7.37 22.35 9.55
C ASN A 508 7.06 21.38 10.70
N ILE A 509 8.08 21.03 11.48
CA ILE A 509 7.99 20.05 12.56
C ILE A 509 7.05 20.46 13.71
N VAL A 510 6.88 21.76 13.97
CA VAL A 510 6.02 22.24 15.07
C VAL A 510 4.56 22.09 14.70
N LEU A 511 4.21 22.40 13.45
CA LEU A 511 2.85 22.22 12.94
C LEU A 511 2.45 20.74 12.88
N LYS A 512 3.38 19.87 12.47
CA LYS A 512 3.21 18.41 12.53
C LYS A 512 2.96 17.92 13.96
N ALA A 513 3.78 18.35 14.92
CA ALA A 513 3.66 17.93 16.33
C ALA A 513 2.37 18.43 17.01
N LYS A 514 1.79 19.52 16.52
CA LYS A 514 0.52 20.07 17.02
C LYS A 514 -0.71 19.55 16.27
N GLU A 515 -0.51 18.73 15.25
CA GLU A 515 -1.57 18.24 14.37
C GLU A 515 -2.38 19.37 13.69
N THR A 516 -1.74 20.52 13.40
CA THR A 516 -2.42 21.67 12.80
C THR A 516 -2.55 21.53 11.28
N GLY A 517 -3.79 21.45 10.78
CA GLY A 517 -4.14 21.32 9.36
C GLY A 517 -4.78 19.97 9.05
N ASP A 518 -4.94 19.69 7.75
CA ASP A 518 -5.44 18.39 7.29
C ASP A 518 -4.43 17.27 7.60
N PRO A 519 -4.82 16.25 8.40
CA PRO A 519 -3.93 15.17 8.84
C PRO A 519 -3.26 14.39 7.70
N ARG A 520 -3.84 14.40 6.48
CA ARG A 520 -3.26 13.75 5.30
C ARG A 520 -1.82 14.21 5.04
N TRP A 521 -1.51 15.46 5.36
CA TRP A 521 -0.24 16.12 5.02
C TRP A 521 0.76 16.21 6.16
N LEU A 522 0.41 15.69 7.35
CA LEU A 522 1.20 15.84 8.57
C LEU A 522 2.08 14.63 8.89
N LYS A 523 2.13 13.64 7.97
CA LYS A 523 2.87 12.37 8.13
C LYS A 523 4.39 12.53 8.04
#